data_AF-A0AAN8HB63-F1
#
_entry.id   AF-A0AAN8HB63-F1
#
_cell.length_a   1.000
_cell.length_b   1.000
_cell.length_c   1.000
_cell.angle_alpha   90.00
_cell.angle_beta   90.00
_cell.angle_gamma   90.00
#
_symmetry.space_group_name_H-M   'P 1'
#
loop_
_entity.id
_entity.type
_entity.pdbx_description
1 polymer ?
#
loop_
_entity_poly.entity_id
_entity_poly.type
_entity_poly.pdbx_seq_one_letter_code
_entity_poly.pdbx_strand_id
1 'polypeptide(L)'
;MTNDEIKNCIAQKLDQPESQLRLRYKQHGSQMLIPLGGEGGPGRTVQEVAEAGKVTLWCQKEDPLANRSILHQMVALYDYTAQGPEDLEFSEGDTIDILGEVNEVWLEGHSAGNIGIFPGCFAYRENADITQSSGL
;
A
#
# COMPACT_ATOMS: atom_id res chain seq x y z
N MET A 1 2.18 -9.39 -25.44
CA MET A 1 2.53 -8.74 -24.18
C MET A 1 1.35 -8.85 -23.24
N THR A 2 1.51 -9.45 -22.07
CA THR A 2 0.47 -9.63 -21.04
C THR A 2 0.28 -8.34 -20.24
N ASN A 3 -0.77 -8.30 -19.40
CA ASN A 3 -1.00 -7.18 -18.48
C ASN A 3 0.20 -7.00 -17.53
N ASP A 4 0.70 -8.11 -16.97
CA ASP A 4 1.78 -8.11 -15.99
C ASP A 4 3.12 -7.68 -16.62
N GLU A 5 3.41 -8.11 -17.85
CA GLU A 5 4.60 -7.65 -18.59
C GLU A 5 4.59 -6.14 -18.81
N ILE A 6 3.43 -5.56 -19.13
CA ILE A 6 3.27 -4.12 -19.32
C ILE A 6 3.42 -3.40 -17.98
N LYS A 7 2.80 -3.92 -16.93
CA LYS A 7 2.84 -3.37 -15.58
C LYS A 7 4.27 -3.37 -15.02
N ASN A 8 5.00 -4.47 -15.15
CA ASN A 8 6.40 -4.60 -14.76
C ASN A 8 7.31 -3.63 -15.54
N CYS A 9 7.12 -3.50 -16.86
CA CYS A 9 7.90 -2.53 -17.65
C CYS A 9 7.66 -1.07 -17.19
N ILE A 10 6.43 -0.73 -16.82
CA ILE A 10 6.10 0.60 -16.28
C ILE A 10 6.70 0.78 -14.88
N ALA A 11 6.60 -0.23 -14.01
CA ALA A 11 7.19 -0.26 -12.68
C ALA A 11 8.69 0.04 -12.71
N GLN A 12 9.43 -0.67 -13.57
CA GLN A 12 10.86 -0.46 -13.79
C GLN A 12 11.19 0.94 -14.31
N LYS A 13 10.37 1.49 -15.21
CA LYS A 13 10.58 2.85 -15.76
C LYS A 13 10.29 3.96 -14.76
N LEU A 14 9.37 3.71 -13.82
CA LEU A 14 8.98 4.68 -12.80
C LEU A 14 9.80 4.54 -11.52
N ASP A 15 10.67 3.54 -11.42
CA ASP A 15 11.39 3.19 -10.18
C ASP A 15 10.42 2.99 -8.99
N GLN A 16 9.34 2.23 -9.24
CA GLN A 16 8.29 1.93 -8.26
C GLN A 16 7.99 0.43 -8.27
N PRO A 17 7.60 -0.17 -7.13
CA PRO A 17 7.21 -1.58 -7.10
C PRO A 17 5.88 -1.81 -7.83
N GLU A 18 5.75 -2.98 -8.45
CA GLU A 18 4.54 -3.37 -9.19
C GLU A 18 3.29 -3.39 -8.31
N SER A 19 3.44 -3.74 -7.04
CA SER A 19 2.36 -3.76 -6.04
C SER A 19 1.74 -2.38 -5.81
N GLN A 20 2.49 -1.30 -6.02
CA GLN A 20 2.01 0.07 -5.82
C GLN A 20 1.38 0.68 -7.08
N LEU A 21 1.38 -0.03 -8.22
CA LEU A 21 0.85 0.49 -9.47
C LEU A 21 -0.45 -0.22 -9.84
N ARG A 22 -1.38 0.52 -10.44
CA ARG A 22 -2.56 -0.04 -11.09
C ARG A 22 -2.73 0.54 -12.48
N LEU A 23 -2.81 -0.34 -13.48
CA LEU A 23 -3.15 0.04 -14.84
C LEU A 23 -4.66 0.18 -14.97
N ARG A 24 -5.10 1.23 -15.64
CA ARG A 24 -6.51 1.51 -15.92
C ARG A 24 -6.70 1.93 -17.37
N TYR A 25 -7.89 1.71 -17.90
CA TYR A 25 -8.29 2.17 -19.22
C TYR A 25 -9.61 2.95 -19.15
N LYS A 26 -9.93 3.71 -20.19
CA LYS A 26 -11.25 4.32 -20.36
C LYS A 26 -12.01 3.56 -21.45
N GLN A 27 -13.30 3.32 -21.23
CA GLN A 27 -14.18 2.89 -22.30
C GLN A 27 -14.56 4.07 -23.18
N HIS A 28 -14.78 3.81 -24.48
CA HIS A 28 -15.21 4.84 -25.43
C HIS A 28 -16.46 5.57 -24.93
N GLY A 29 -16.37 6.91 -24.82
CA GLY A 29 -17.46 7.77 -24.31
C GLY A 29 -17.57 7.86 -22.78
N SER A 30 -16.74 7.14 -22.02
CA SER A 30 -16.72 7.21 -20.55
C SER A 30 -15.55 8.04 -20.02
N GLN A 31 -15.79 8.76 -18.92
CA GLN A 31 -14.71 9.39 -18.14
C GLN A 31 -14.15 8.48 -17.04
N MET A 32 -14.82 7.35 -16.77
CA MET A 32 -14.45 6.41 -15.71
C MET A 32 -13.23 5.59 -16.09
N LEU A 33 -12.24 5.54 -15.20
CA LEU A 33 -11.06 4.70 -15.32
C LEU A 33 -11.31 3.33 -14.71
N ILE A 34 -11.31 2.31 -15.55
CA ILE A 34 -11.59 0.92 -15.18
C ILE A 34 -10.26 0.20 -14.96
N PRO A 35 -10.07 -0.48 -13.81
CA PRO A 35 -8.89 -1.30 -13.56
C PRO A 35 -8.70 -2.40 -14.59
N LEU A 36 -7.45 -2.57 -15.00
CA LEU A 36 -7.01 -3.59 -15.95
C LEU A 36 -6.45 -4.78 -15.17
N GLY A 37 -6.97 -5.98 -15.41
CA GLY A 37 -6.79 -7.11 -14.48
C GLY A 37 -7.50 -6.87 -13.14
N GLY A 38 -7.89 -7.92 -12.41
CA GLY A 38 -8.55 -7.76 -11.12
C GLY A 38 -8.40 -8.97 -10.21
N GLU A 39 -7.96 -8.74 -8.97
CA GLU A 39 -8.26 -9.66 -7.89
C GLU A 39 -9.78 -9.68 -7.69
N GLY A 40 -10.40 -10.85 -7.90
CA GLY A 40 -11.83 -11.08 -7.65
C GLY A 40 -12.76 -11.18 -8.87
N GLY A 41 -12.26 -11.18 -10.11
CA GLY A 41 -13.13 -11.39 -11.28
C GLY A 41 -12.38 -11.54 -12.61
N PRO A 42 -13.08 -11.77 -13.75
CA PRO A 42 -12.45 -11.83 -15.07
C PRO A 42 -12.00 -10.40 -15.46
N GLY A 43 -10.81 -10.02 -15.00
CA GLY A 43 -10.19 -8.77 -15.38
C GLY A 43 -9.91 -8.75 -16.89
N ARG A 44 -10.22 -7.64 -17.56
CA ARG A 44 -9.96 -7.51 -18.99
C ARG A 44 -8.47 -7.46 -19.27
N THR A 45 -8.08 -8.01 -20.41
CA THR A 45 -6.71 -7.97 -20.92
C THR A 45 -6.47 -6.73 -21.77
N VAL A 46 -5.20 -6.33 -21.92
CA VAL A 46 -4.81 -5.22 -22.81
C VAL A 46 -5.26 -5.46 -24.25
N GLN A 47 -5.32 -6.72 -24.70
CA GLN A 47 -5.77 -7.08 -26.04
C GLN A 47 -7.26 -6.82 -26.25
N GLU A 48 -8.09 -7.05 -25.22
CA GLU A 48 -9.54 -6.84 -25.29
C GLU A 48 -9.95 -5.36 -25.28
N VAL A 49 -9.11 -4.51 -24.70
CA VAL A 49 -9.37 -3.06 -24.60
C VAL A 49 -8.66 -2.24 -25.69
N ALA A 50 -7.91 -2.91 -26.58
CA ALA A 50 -7.24 -2.25 -27.70
C ALA A 50 -8.23 -1.98 -28.84
N GLU A 51 -8.26 -0.75 -29.34
CA GLU A 51 -9.08 -0.31 -30.47
C GLU A 51 -8.15 0.06 -31.64
N ALA A 52 -8.40 -0.53 -32.81
CA ALA A 52 -7.55 -0.35 -34.01
C ALA A 52 -6.05 -0.60 -33.77
N GLY A 53 -5.73 -1.58 -32.90
CA GLY A 53 -4.34 -1.92 -32.54
C GLY A 53 -3.67 -0.91 -31.60
N LYS A 54 -4.41 0.05 -31.02
CA LYS A 54 -3.91 1.02 -30.05
C LYS A 54 -4.71 0.95 -28.74
N VAL A 55 -4.05 1.26 -27.63
CA VAL A 55 -4.67 1.35 -26.31
C VAL A 55 -4.02 2.50 -25.55
N THR A 56 -4.83 3.25 -24.79
CA THR A 56 -4.32 4.26 -23.85
C THR A 56 -4.53 3.73 -22.44
N LEU A 57 -3.43 3.62 -21.69
CA LEU A 57 -3.44 3.16 -20.31
C LEU A 57 -3.06 4.31 -19.38
N TRP A 58 -3.78 4.43 -18.29
CA TRP A 58 -3.43 5.28 -17.17
C TRP A 58 -2.81 4.42 -16.09
N CYS A 59 -1.55 4.69 -15.77
CA CYS A 59 -0.92 4.15 -14.58
C CYS A 59 -1.25 5.08 -13.40
N GLN A 60 -1.84 4.52 -12.35
CA GLN A 60 -2.09 5.23 -11.10
C GLN A 60 -1.37 4.50 -9.97
N LYS A 61 -0.89 5.24 -8.96
CA LYS A 61 -0.49 4.60 -7.71
C LYS A 61 -1.73 4.04 -7.04
N GLU A 62 -1.72 2.76 -6.72
CA GLU A 62 -2.73 2.15 -5.87
C GLU A 62 -2.38 2.54 -4.44
N ASP A 63 -3.34 3.15 -3.74
CA ASP A 63 -3.17 3.41 -2.32
C ASP A 63 -3.03 2.02 -1.64
N PRO A 64 -1.88 1.71 -1.02
CA PRO A 64 -1.67 0.41 -0.39
C PRO A 64 -2.70 0.13 0.73
N LEU A 65 -3.38 1.18 1.22
CA LEU A 65 -4.44 1.09 2.22
C LEU A 65 -5.86 0.98 1.64
N ALA A 66 -6.06 1.07 0.32
CA ALA A 66 -7.40 1.18 -0.30
C ALA A 66 -8.39 0.06 0.10
N ASN A 67 -7.88 -1.11 0.50
CA ASN A 67 -8.69 -2.24 0.99
C ASN A 67 -8.24 -2.74 2.38
N ARG A 68 -7.44 -1.97 3.11
CA ARG A 68 -6.96 -2.32 4.45
C ARG A 68 -7.67 -1.47 5.49
N SER A 69 -8.08 -2.08 6.59
CA SER A 69 -8.63 -1.36 7.74
C SER A 69 -7.48 -0.98 8.67
N ILE A 70 -7.33 0.31 8.98
CA ILE A 70 -6.43 0.76 10.05
C ILE A 70 -7.12 0.46 11.38
N LEU A 71 -6.51 -0.39 12.20
CA LEU A 71 -7.06 -0.80 13.49
C LEU A 71 -6.82 0.27 14.57
N HIS A 72 -5.60 0.77 14.64
CA HIS A 72 -5.17 1.87 15.50
C HIS A 72 -3.79 2.38 15.06
N GLN A 73 -3.34 3.49 15.65
CA GLN A 73 -2.00 4.02 15.42
C GLN A 73 -1.09 3.75 16.61
N MET A 74 0.19 3.59 16.33
CA MET A 74 1.27 3.51 17.31
C MET A 74 2.39 4.47 16.91
N VAL A 75 3.21 4.88 17.87
CA VAL A 75 4.39 5.72 17.65
C VAL A 75 5.64 4.88 17.87
N ALA A 76 6.58 4.92 16.93
CA ALA A 76 7.85 4.22 17.02
C ALA A 76 8.68 4.73 18.22
N LEU A 77 9.12 3.80 19.06
CA LEU A 77 10.02 4.04 20.20
C LEU A 77 11.49 4.09 19.79
N TYR A 78 11.84 3.38 18.72
CA TYR A 78 13.21 3.24 18.23
C TYR A 78 13.18 3.15 16.69
N ASP A 79 14.32 3.46 16.08
CA ASP A 79 14.54 3.11 14.67
C ASP A 79 14.47 1.59 14.48
N TYR A 80 13.88 1.16 13.36
CA TYR A 80 13.87 -0.24 12.96
C TYR A 80 14.23 -0.35 11.48
N THR A 81 15.43 -0.88 11.22
CA THR A 81 15.95 -1.13 9.88
C THR A 81 15.47 -2.49 9.39
N ALA A 82 14.84 -2.53 8.22
CA ALA A 82 14.37 -3.76 7.61
C ALA A 82 15.51 -4.77 7.42
N GLN A 83 15.32 -6.01 7.87
CA GLN A 83 16.25 -7.13 7.69
C GLN A 83 15.83 -8.03 6.53
N GLY A 84 14.53 -8.09 6.24
CA GLY A 84 13.93 -8.83 5.14
C GLY A 84 13.00 -7.96 4.28
N PRO A 85 12.63 -8.45 3.08
CA PRO A 85 11.69 -7.76 2.18
C PRO A 85 10.27 -7.63 2.75
N GLU A 86 9.92 -8.42 3.76
CA GLU A 86 8.66 -8.36 4.49
C GLU A 86 8.65 -7.33 5.63
N ASP A 87 9.81 -6.83 6.05
CA ASP A 87 9.93 -5.94 7.20
C ASP A 87 9.50 -4.51 6.86
N LEU A 88 8.82 -3.85 7.79
CA LEU A 88 8.51 -2.43 7.70
C LEU A 88 9.68 -1.63 8.26
N GLU A 89 10.30 -0.75 7.48
CA GLU A 89 11.32 0.19 7.98
C GLU A 89 10.68 1.51 8.45
N PHE A 90 11.14 2.03 9.59
CA PHE A 90 10.70 3.31 10.16
C PHE A 90 11.74 3.90 11.12
N SER A 91 11.59 5.18 11.44
CA SER A 91 12.42 5.91 12.40
C SER A 91 11.69 6.16 13.72
N GLU A 92 12.44 6.35 14.81
CA GLU A 92 11.92 6.78 16.10
C GLU A 92 11.02 8.02 15.95
N GLY A 93 9.83 7.97 16.58
CA GLY A 93 8.83 9.03 16.51
C GLY A 93 7.88 8.94 15.31
N ASP A 94 8.12 8.05 14.34
CA ASP A 94 7.18 7.84 13.24
C ASP A 94 5.84 7.31 13.74
N THR A 95 4.76 7.79 13.13
CA THR A 95 3.43 7.22 13.33
C THR A 95 3.24 6.03 12.40
N ILE A 96 2.89 4.88 12.98
CA ILE A 96 2.66 3.63 12.28
C ILE A 96 1.17 3.29 12.36
N ASP A 97 0.53 3.15 11.19
CA ASP A 97 -0.83 2.65 11.07
C ASP A 97 -0.82 1.12 11.23
N ILE A 98 -1.43 0.59 12.30
CA ILE A 98 -1.48 -0.85 12.54
C ILE A 98 -2.62 -1.47 11.73
N LEU A 99 -2.29 -2.46 10.90
CA LEU A 99 -3.22 -3.13 9.99
C LEU A 99 -3.65 -4.51 10.50
N GLY A 100 -2.83 -5.14 11.36
CA GLY A 100 -3.11 -6.47 11.90
C GLY A 100 -2.02 -7.00 12.82
N GLU A 101 -2.32 -8.12 13.47
CA GLU A 101 -1.35 -8.90 14.25
C GLU A 101 -0.92 -10.12 13.43
N VAL A 102 0.39 -10.31 13.27
CA VAL A 102 0.95 -11.47 12.56
C VAL A 102 1.08 -12.66 13.51
N ASN A 103 1.54 -12.39 14.74
CA ASN A 103 1.62 -13.32 15.86
C ASN A 103 1.75 -12.52 17.18
N GLU A 104 2.04 -13.21 18.29
CA GLU A 104 2.13 -12.60 19.63
C GLU A 104 3.15 -11.45 19.78
N VAL A 105 4.15 -11.37 18.89
CA VAL A 105 5.23 -10.37 19.01
C VAL A 105 5.45 -9.52 17.74
N TRP A 106 4.81 -9.87 16.61
CA TRP A 106 4.94 -9.16 15.34
C TRP A 106 3.61 -8.55 14.91
N LEU A 107 3.67 -7.27 14.50
CA LEU A 107 2.53 -6.51 13.96
C LEU A 107 2.75 -6.25 12.47
N GLU A 108 1.66 -6.22 11.70
CA GLU A 108 1.64 -5.67 10.34
C GLU A 108 1.28 -4.18 10.43
N GLY A 109 2.11 -3.33 9.85
CA GLY A 109 1.96 -1.89 9.90
C GLY A 109 2.18 -1.22 8.54
N HIS A 110 1.78 0.05 8.48
CA HIS A 110 2.03 0.95 7.36
C HIS A 110 2.71 2.23 7.85
N SER A 111 3.80 2.61 7.19
CA SER A 111 4.49 3.89 7.38
C SER A 111 5.17 4.32 6.09
N ALA A 112 5.21 5.63 5.82
CA ALA A 112 5.85 6.23 4.65
C ALA A 112 5.49 5.59 3.28
N GLY A 113 4.26 5.05 3.14
CA GLY A 113 3.79 4.40 1.91
C GLY A 113 4.19 2.93 1.76
N ASN A 114 4.87 2.36 2.76
CA ASN A 114 5.27 0.95 2.79
C ASN A 114 4.39 0.17 3.77
N ILE A 115 4.15 -1.10 3.46
CA ILE A 115 3.50 -2.06 4.34
C ILE A 115 4.50 -3.17 4.62
N GLY A 116 4.62 -3.56 5.89
CA GLY A 116 5.46 -4.66 6.31
C GLY A 116 5.20 -5.05 7.74
N ILE A 117 6.01 -5.97 8.25
CA ILE A 117 5.92 -6.47 9.62
C ILE A 117 7.04 -5.90 10.48
N PHE A 118 6.80 -5.75 11.79
CA PHE A 118 7.83 -5.33 12.74
C PHE A 118 7.54 -5.87 14.15
N PRO A 119 8.56 -5.96 15.04
CA PRO A 119 8.33 -6.38 16.42
C PRO A 119 7.52 -5.33 17.18
N GLY A 120 6.38 -5.72 17.76
CA GLY A 120 5.46 -4.79 18.42
C GLY A 120 6.07 -4.00 19.58
N CYS A 121 7.15 -4.50 20.20
CA CYS A 121 7.88 -3.80 21.27
C CYS A 121 8.69 -2.58 20.80
N PHE A 122 8.76 -2.32 19.49
CA PHE A 122 9.39 -1.13 18.92
C PHE A 122 8.46 0.07 18.80
N ALA A 123 7.19 -0.07 19.19
CA ALA A 123 6.24 1.03 19.16
C ALA A 123 5.33 1.01 20.39
N TYR A 124 4.71 2.14 20.69
CA TYR A 124 3.71 2.25 21.76
C TYR A 124 2.41 2.87 21.23
N ARG A 125 1.29 2.50 21.84
CA ARG A 125 0.03 3.20 21.62
C ARG A 125 0.04 4.45 22.48
N GLU A 126 -0.02 5.63 21.87
CA GLU A 126 -0.20 6.86 22.63
C GLU A 126 -1.58 6.81 23.30
N ASN A 127 -1.61 6.69 24.63
CA ASN A 127 -2.85 6.75 25.39
C ASN A 127 -3.42 8.16 25.23
N ALA A 128 -4.65 8.27 24.72
CA ALA A 128 -5.37 9.54 24.56
C ALA A 128 -5.74 10.24 25.89
N ASP A 129 -5.26 9.76 27.03
CA ASP A 129 -5.61 10.24 28.37
C ASP A 129 -4.38 10.77 29.14
N ILE A 130 -3.82 11.90 28.68
CA ILE A 130 -3.00 12.76 29.54
C ILE A 130 -3.56 14.18 29.50
N THR A 131 -4.82 14.33 29.95
CA THR A 131 -5.31 15.64 30.43
C THR A 131 -6.34 15.45 31.54
N GLN A 132 -5.89 15.07 32.73
CA GLN A 132 -6.50 15.50 34.00
C GLN A 132 -5.63 15.11 35.20
N SER A 133 -4.75 16.02 35.60
CA SER A 133 -4.46 16.33 37.01
C SER A 133 -3.55 17.56 37.05
N SER A 134 -4.15 18.71 36.79
CA SER A 134 -3.61 19.96 37.30
C SER A 134 -3.62 19.91 38.83
N GLY A 135 -2.45 20.22 39.40
CA GLY A 135 -2.15 20.63 40.78
C GLY A 135 -3.20 20.46 41.87
N LEU A 136 -2.78 19.73 42.91
CA LEU A 136 -2.92 20.21 44.29
C LEU A 136 -1.53 20.26 44.93
#